data_AF-A0A2D4PU80-F1
#
_entry.id   AF-A0A2D4PU80-F1
#
_cell.length_a   1.000
_cell.length_b   1.000
_cell.length_c   1.000
_cell.angle_alpha   90.00
_cell.angle_beta   90.00
_cell.angle_gamma   90.00
#
_symmetry.space_group_name_H-M   'P 1'
#
loop_
_entity.id
_entity.type
_entity.pdbx_description
1 polymer ?
#
loop_
_entity_poly.entity_id
_entity_poly.type
_entity_poly.pdbx_seq_one_letter_code
_entity_poly.pdbx_strand_id
1 'polypeptide(L)'
;EKETMFRLLDAQLLSGGLINPNSGQRMTVEEAMREGVIDQDTGCALLTHQVQTGGILSPNSPKRLTVDEAVQCNLISSTCALLMLEAQQGFVGLIWPHSGEIFPVSISLHQGMISHELASKILDGRQKIAALYIPETSEVISLNNAAQQGIIDSKILSILSNITLPDELPNGDNVPFPLKR
;
A
#
# COMPACT_ATOMS: atom_id res chain seq x y z
N GLU A 1 -9.42 -5.43 19.05
CA GLU A 1 -8.22 -5.86 19.80
C GLU A 1 -6.91 -5.54 19.05
N LYS A 2 -6.73 -6.02 17.81
CA LYS A 2 -5.51 -5.75 17.01
C LYS A 2 -5.24 -4.25 16.74
N GLU A 3 -6.28 -3.48 16.47
CA GLU A 3 -6.21 -2.02 16.31
C GLU A 3 -5.68 -1.31 17.56
N THR A 4 -6.19 -1.68 18.74
CA THR A 4 -5.75 -1.10 20.02
C THR A 4 -4.29 -1.44 20.32
N MET A 5 -3.87 -2.67 19.98
CA MET A 5 -2.49 -3.10 20.09
C MET A 5 -1.58 -2.27 19.17
N PHE A 6 -1.93 -2.09 17.89
CA PHE A 6 -1.15 -1.27 16.96
C PHE A 6 -1.02 0.17 17.41
N ARG A 7 -2.10 0.79 17.89
CA ARG A 7 -2.05 2.17 18.42
C ARG A 7 -1.12 2.31 19.63
N LEU A 8 -1.05 1.30 20.50
CA LEU A 8 -0.12 1.29 21.63
C LEU A 8 1.34 1.14 21.17
N LEU A 9 1.60 0.23 20.23
CA LEU A 9 2.94 0.02 19.66
C LEU A 9 3.42 1.26 18.88
N ASP A 10 2.54 1.90 18.10
CA ASP A 10 2.82 3.16 17.41
C ASP A 10 3.15 4.29 18.40
N ALA A 11 2.42 4.38 19.52
CA ALA A 11 2.72 5.36 20.56
C ALA A 11 4.10 5.16 21.19
N GLN A 12 4.53 3.91 21.37
CA GLN A 12 5.89 3.59 21.83
C GLN A 12 6.93 4.00 20.80
N LEU A 13 6.72 3.69 19.52
CA LEU A 13 7.61 4.05 18.42
C LEU A 13 7.77 5.57 18.29
N LEU A 14 6.67 6.33 18.39
CA LEU A 14 6.69 7.81 18.43
C LEU A 14 7.45 8.36 19.64
N SER A 15 7.54 7.59 20.72
CA SER A 15 8.28 7.94 21.94
C SER A 15 9.74 7.48 21.90
N GLY A 16 10.26 7.10 20.72
CA GLY A 16 11.66 6.73 20.52
C GLY A 16 11.93 5.23 20.42
N GLY A 17 10.91 4.38 20.21
CA GLY A 17 11.09 2.95 19.93
C GLY A 17 10.20 2.04 20.78
N LEU A 18 10.01 0.79 20.31
CA LEU A 18 9.40 -0.27 21.11
C LEU A 18 10.25 -0.54 22.35
N ILE A 19 9.61 -0.93 23.46
CA ILE A 19 10.31 -1.20 24.71
C ILE A 19 10.49 -2.71 24.85
N ASN A 20 11.74 -3.18 24.97
CA ASN A 20 12.01 -4.56 25.37
C ASN A 20 11.60 -4.73 26.85
N PRO A 21 10.67 -5.64 27.19
CA PRO A 21 10.19 -5.80 28.56
C PRO A 21 11.26 -6.36 29.52
N ASN A 22 12.28 -7.06 28.99
CA ASN A 22 13.34 -7.67 29.80
C ASN A 22 14.50 -6.70 30.08
N SER A 23 14.88 -5.87 29.10
CA SER A 23 16.03 -4.96 29.22
C SER A 23 15.65 -3.48 29.42
N GLY A 24 14.39 -3.11 29.15
CA GLY A 24 13.91 -1.73 29.13
C GLY A 24 14.46 -0.90 27.96
N GLN A 25 15.24 -1.52 27.06
CA GLN A 25 15.86 -0.85 25.93
C GLN A 25 14.83 -0.48 24.86
N ARG A 26 15.03 0.69 24.24
CA ARG A 26 14.27 1.12 23.06
C ARG A 26 14.83 0.47 21.80
N MET A 27 13.94 -0.02 20.95
CA MET A 27 14.29 -0.75 19.74
C MET A 27 13.36 -0.42 18.58
N THR A 28 13.87 -0.61 17.37
CA THR A 28 13.09 -0.60 16.12
C THR A 28 12.17 -1.83 16.05
N VAL A 29 11.21 -1.82 15.11
CA VAL A 29 10.34 -2.98 14.87
C VAL A 29 11.16 -4.18 14.39
N GLU A 30 12.16 -3.96 13.52
CA GLU A 30 13.07 -5.00 13.03
C GLU A 30 13.88 -5.65 14.17
N GLU A 31 14.41 -4.82 15.08
CA GLU A 31 15.13 -5.30 16.26
C GLU A 31 14.23 -6.10 17.19
N ALA A 32 13.00 -5.64 17.42
CA ALA A 32 12.02 -6.35 18.24
C ALA A 32 11.65 -7.73 17.65
N MET A 33 11.54 -7.82 16.32
CA MET A 33 11.34 -9.10 15.62
C MET A 33 12.57 -10.01 15.73
N ARG A 34 13.78 -9.46 15.57
CA ARG A 34 15.04 -10.21 15.65
C ARG A 34 15.32 -10.74 17.05
N GLU A 35 14.99 -9.97 18.08
CA GLU A 35 15.12 -10.36 19.48
C GLU A 35 13.95 -11.20 20.00
N GLY A 36 12.90 -11.41 19.17
CA GLY A 36 11.73 -12.19 19.53
C GLY A 36 10.81 -11.53 20.56
N VAL A 37 10.92 -10.21 20.74
CA VAL A 37 9.99 -9.41 21.59
C VAL A 37 8.59 -9.38 20.96
N ILE A 38 8.55 -9.35 19.62
CA ILE A 38 7.35 -9.56 18.82
C ILE A 38 7.66 -10.64 17.77
N ASP A 39 6.66 -11.41 17.36
CA ASP A 39 6.80 -12.35 16.26
C ASP A 39 6.80 -11.64 14.89
N GLN A 40 7.29 -12.35 13.86
CA GLN A 40 7.41 -11.84 12.49
C GLN A 40 6.05 -11.42 11.89
N ASP A 41 4.98 -12.18 12.16
CA ASP A 41 3.65 -11.87 11.62
C ASP A 41 3.10 -10.58 12.23
N THR A 42 3.26 -10.41 13.54
CA THR A 42 2.87 -9.20 14.27
C THR A 42 3.68 -7.98 13.84
N GLY A 43 5.00 -8.13 13.69
CA GLY A 43 5.88 -7.05 13.23
C GLY A 43 5.59 -6.62 11.79
N CYS A 44 5.43 -7.57 10.86
CA CYS A 44 5.02 -7.28 9.49
C CYS A 44 3.66 -6.60 9.44
N ALA A 45 2.68 -7.09 10.21
CA ALA A 45 1.34 -6.49 10.23
C ALA A 45 1.33 -5.07 10.80
N LEU A 46 2.16 -4.78 11.82
CA LEU A 46 2.35 -3.43 12.36
C LEU A 46 2.94 -2.49 11.31
N LEU A 47 3.99 -2.92 10.60
CA LEU A 47 4.61 -2.12 9.54
C LEU A 47 3.63 -1.87 8.38
N THR A 48 2.87 -2.87 7.94
CA THR A 48 1.81 -2.70 6.93
C THR A 48 0.77 -1.66 7.37
N HIS A 49 0.33 -1.74 8.64
CA HIS A 49 -0.59 -0.76 9.22
C HIS A 49 0.01 0.66 9.21
N GLN A 50 1.30 0.82 9.51
CA GLN A 50 1.96 2.13 9.46
C GLN A 50 1.96 2.74 8.06
N VAL A 51 2.25 1.95 7.03
CA VAL A 51 2.20 2.46 5.66
C VAL A 51 0.78 2.81 5.24
N GLN A 52 -0.22 2.01 5.62
CA GLN A 52 -1.64 2.33 5.39
C GLN A 52 -2.07 3.63 6.08
N THR A 53 -1.46 3.98 7.22
CA THR A 53 -1.74 5.19 8.00
C THR A 53 -0.83 6.37 7.67
N GLY A 54 -0.05 6.30 6.58
CA GLY A 54 0.72 7.44 6.06
C GLY A 54 2.23 7.33 6.16
N GLY A 55 2.78 6.13 6.40
CA GLY A 55 4.23 5.85 6.33
C GLY A 55 4.84 5.28 7.60
N ILE A 56 6.06 4.76 7.49
CA ILE A 56 6.82 4.08 8.54
C ILE A 56 7.32 5.06 9.60
N LEU A 57 7.19 4.69 10.88
CA LEU A 57 7.69 5.47 11.99
C LEU A 57 9.19 5.20 12.23
N SER A 58 9.98 6.28 12.31
CA SER A 58 11.38 6.21 12.72
C SER A 58 11.52 6.55 14.20
N PRO A 59 12.27 5.77 15.00
CA PRO A 59 12.59 6.16 16.38
C PRO A 59 13.39 7.45 16.49
N ASN A 60 14.14 7.78 15.43
CA ASN A 60 15.08 8.90 15.39
C ASN A 60 14.46 10.18 14.83
N SER A 61 13.24 10.12 14.28
CA SER A 61 12.60 11.24 13.62
C SER A 61 11.08 11.19 13.81
N PRO A 62 10.43 12.32 14.15
CA PRO A 62 8.97 12.38 14.20
C PRO A 62 8.31 12.33 12.82
N LYS A 63 9.10 12.34 11.73
CA LYS A 63 8.59 12.22 10.36
C LYS A 63 8.29 10.77 10.02
N ARG A 64 7.15 10.56 9.37
CA ARG A 64 6.85 9.29 8.70
C ARG A 64 7.68 9.18 7.42
N LEU A 65 8.29 8.01 7.23
CA LEU A 65 9.12 7.68 6.09
C LEU A 65 8.32 6.86 5.07
N THR A 66 8.64 7.03 3.80
CA THR A 66 8.24 6.09 2.75
C THR A 66 8.91 4.72 2.97
N VAL A 67 8.39 3.67 2.34
CA VAL A 67 8.98 2.32 2.42
C VAL A 67 10.43 2.33 1.92
N ASP A 68 10.72 3.06 0.83
CA ASP A 68 12.08 3.18 0.28
C ASP A 68 13.04 3.87 1.26
N GLU A 69 12.64 5.01 1.83
CA GLU A 69 13.44 5.72 2.84
C GLU A 69 13.67 4.86 4.10
N ALA A 70 12.67 4.06 4.50
CA ALA A 70 12.78 3.17 5.65
C ALA A 70 13.78 2.02 5.40
N VAL A 71 13.83 1.48 4.17
CA VAL A 71 14.85 0.50 3.76
C VAL A 71 16.24 1.14 3.77
N GLN A 72 16.40 2.34 3.18
CA GLN A 72 17.68 3.07 3.15
C GLN A 72 18.19 3.41 4.56
N CYS A 73 17.27 3.67 5.50
CA CYS A 73 17.58 3.92 6.91
C CYS A 73 17.78 2.64 7.74
N ASN A 74 17.74 1.44 7.13
CA ASN A 74 17.81 0.14 7.81
C ASN A 74 16.75 -0.05 8.92
N LEU A 75 15.58 0.57 8.77
CA LEU A 75 14.46 0.43 9.72
C LEU A 75 13.57 -0.76 9.37
N ILE A 76 13.56 -1.16 8.10
CA ILE A 76 12.86 -2.33 7.59
C ILE A 76 13.79 -3.10 6.63
N SER A 77 13.75 -4.42 6.68
CA SER A 77 14.41 -5.27 5.68
C SER A 77 13.66 -5.26 4.35
N SER A 78 14.39 -5.54 3.26
CA SER A 78 13.80 -5.68 1.92
C SER A 78 12.69 -6.74 1.90
N THR A 79 12.82 -7.83 2.65
CA THR A 79 11.77 -8.86 2.75
C THR A 79 10.49 -8.33 3.40
N CYS A 80 10.60 -7.58 4.50
CA CYS A 80 9.44 -6.93 5.12
C CYS A 80 8.81 -5.89 4.18
N ALA A 81 9.63 -5.10 3.49
CA ALA A 81 9.15 -4.16 2.49
C ALA A 81 8.32 -4.86 1.41
N LEU A 82 8.79 -5.99 0.86
CA LEU A 82 8.02 -6.77 -0.13
C LEU A 82 6.68 -7.25 0.41
N LEU A 83 6.66 -7.82 1.62
CA LEU A 83 5.43 -8.32 2.25
C LEU A 83 4.41 -7.21 2.53
N MET A 84 4.90 -6.03 2.95
CA MET A 84 4.03 -4.87 3.17
C MET A 84 3.44 -4.37 1.86
N LEU A 85 4.26 -4.30 0.82
CA LEU A 85 3.85 -3.86 -0.51
C LEU A 85 2.84 -4.83 -1.15
N GLU A 86 3.03 -6.13 -0.97
CA GLU A 86 2.06 -7.17 -1.33
C GLU A 86 0.75 -7.00 -0.53
N ALA A 87 0.84 -6.82 0.80
CA ALA A 87 -0.31 -6.68 1.67
C ALA A 87 -1.12 -5.39 1.42
N GLN A 88 -0.49 -4.35 0.88
CA GLN A 88 -1.18 -3.12 0.53
C GLN A 88 -2.06 -3.26 -0.72
N GLN A 89 -1.93 -4.34 -1.51
CA GLN A 89 -2.56 -4.47 -2.84
C GLN A 89 -2.34 -3.25 -3.76
N GLY A 90 -1.45 -2.31 -3.37
CA GLY A 90 -1.10 -1.10 -4.09
C GLY A 90 -0.03 -1.36 -5.14
N PHE A 91 0.51 -2.58 -5.16
CA PHE A 91 1.38 -3.07 -6.19
C PHE A 91 0.59 -3.48 -7.42
N VAL A 92 0.57 -2.57 -8.37
CA VAL A 92 0.04 -2.81 -9.72
C VAL A 92 1.19 -3.31 -10.61
N GLY A 93 1.87 -4.38 -10.18
CA GLY A 93 3.03 -4.92 -10.90
C GLY A 93 3.80 -6.04 -10.17
N LEU A 94 4.67 -6.72 -10.91
CA LEU A 94 5.56 -7.80 -10.45
C LEU A 94 6.94 -7.25 -10.07
N ILE A 95 7.50 -7.74 -8.97
CA ILE A 95 8.80 -7.31 -8.46
C ILE A 95 9.90 -8.19 -9.04
N TRP A 96 10.90 -7.57 -9.67
CA TRP A 96 12.00 -8.29 -10.25
C TRP A 96 13.06 -8.69 -9.21
N PRO A 97 13.42 -9.98 -9.09
CA PRO A 97 14.26 -10.47 -7.99
C PRO A 97 15.67 -9.87 -7.92
N HIS A 98 16.22 -9.42 -9.05
CA HIS A 98 17.63 -9.00 -9.14
C HIS A 98 17.83 -7.47 -9.09
N SER A 99 16.82 -6.69 -9.51
CA SER A 99 16.89 -5.22 -9.49
C SER A 99 15.97 -4.58 -8.44
N GLY A 100 14.98 -5.32 -7.93
CA GLY A 100 13.93 -4.78 -7.06
C GLY A 100 12.93 -3.88 -7.81
N GLU A 101 13.06 -3.76 -9.13
CA GLU A 101 12.17 -2.95 -9.96
C GLU A 101 10.78 -3.58 -10.05
N ILE A 102 9.77 -2.71 -10.19
CA ILE A 102 8.37 -3.09 -10.29
C ILE A 102 7.96 -2.94 -11.75
N PHE A 103 7.61 -4.04 -12.39
CA PHE A 103 7.08 -4.02 -13.74
C PHE A 103 5.58 -4.26 -13.73
N PRO A 104 4.79 -3.44 -14.44
CA PRO A 104 3.43 -3.82 -14.76
C PRO A 104 3.35 -5.24 -15.34
N VAL A 105 2.27 -5.95 -15.06
CA VAL A 105 1.94 -7.26 -15.64
C VAL A 105 1.98 -7.21 -17.18
N SER A 106 1.54 -6.10 -17.80
CA SER A 106 1.60 -5.83 -19.24
C SER A 106 3.03 -5.93 -19.77
N ILE A 107 3.97 -5.20 -19.16
CA ILE A 107 5.39 -5.17 -19.52
C ILE A 107 6.02 -6.54 -19.25
N SER A 108 5.67 -7.17 -18.12
CA SER A 108 6.16 -8.49 -17.75
C SER A 108 5.74 -9.58 -18.74
N LEU A 109 4.51 -9.53 -19.23
CA LEU A 109 4.02 -10.43 -20.25
C LEU A 109 4.71 -10.17 -21.59
N HIS A 110 4.83 -8.90 -22.00
CA HIS A 110 5.43 -8.52 -23.28
C HIS A 110 6.92 -8.88 -23.37
N GLN A 111 7.65 -8.79 -22.25
CA GLN A 111 9.05 -9.18 -22.16
C GLN A 111 9.23 -10.71 -21.96
N GLY A 112 8.15 -11.49 -21.90
CA GLY A 112 8.19 -12.94 -21.71
C GLY A 112 8.60 -13.37 -20.30
N MET A 113 8.55 -12.45 -19.33
CA MET A 113 8.89 -12.72 -17.93
C MET A 113 7.82 -13.55 -17.22
N ILE A 114 6.58 -13.50 -17.71
CA ILE A 114 5.46 -14.32 -17.23
C ILE A 114 4.68 -14.94 -18.39
N SER A 115 3.98 -16.04 -18.12
CA SER A 115 3.10 -16.67 -19.11
C SER A 115 1.76 -15.94 -19.23
N HIS A 116 1.07 -16.13 -20.36
CA HIS A 116 -0.30 -15.65 -20.55
C HIS A 116 -1.26 -16.16 -19.47
N GLU A 117 -1.09 -17.41 -19.02
CA GLU A 117 -1.92 -17.99 -17.95
C GLU A 117 -1.72 -17.27 -16.62
N LEU A 118 -0.47 -16.97 -16.26
CA LEU A 118 -0.15 -16.25 -15.02
C LEU A 118 -0.63 -14.80 -15.10
N ALA A 119 -0.44 -14.14 -16.25
CA ALA A 119 -0.97 -12.81 -16.50
C ALA A 119 -2.50 -12.77 -16.33
N SER A 120 -3.23 -13.74 -16.92
CA SER A 120 -4.70 -13.83 -16.75
C SER A 120 -5.09 -13.94 -15.28
N LYS A 121 -4.45 -14.85 -14.51
CA LYS A 121 -4.75 -15.03 -13.09
C LYS A 121 -4.52 -13.76 -12.25
N ILE A 122 -3.44 -13.03 -12.53
CA ILE A 122 -3.12 -11.78 -11.83
C ILE A 122 -4.14 -10.69 -12.19
N LEU A 123 -4.53 -10.60 -13.47
CA LEU A 123 -5.48 -9.59 -13.94
C LEU A 123 -6.92 -9.89 -13.51
N ASP A 124 -7.31 -11.16 -13.38
CA ASP A 124 -8.66 -11.58 -12.94
C ASP A 124 -8.96 -11.20 -11.48
N GLY A 125 -7.94 -11.06 -10.64
CA GLY A 125 -8.07 -10.64 -9.24
C GLY A 125 -8.23 -9.13 -9.02
N ARG A 126 -8.27 -8.34 -10.09
CA ARG A 126 -8.26 -6.87 -9.98
C ARG A 126 -9.59 -6.29 -9.56
N GLN A 127 -9.50 -5.30 -8.69
CA GLN A 127 -10.67 -4.57 -8.22
C GLN A 127 -11.27 -3.72 -9.34
N LYS A 128 -12.59 -3.63 -9.32
CA LYS A 128 -13.34 -2.67 -10.14
C LYS A 128 -13.36 -1.31 -9.45
N ILE A 129 -13.70 -0.26 -10.20
CA ILE A 129 -13.94 1.05 -9.60
C ILE A 129 -15.11 0.92 -8.61
N ALA A 130 -14.83 1.13 -7.32
CA ALA A 130 -15.82 0.95 -6.25
C ALA A 130 -16.39 2.28 -5.73
N ALA A 131 -15.62 3.36 -5.83
CA ALA A 131 -15.93 4.65 -5.23
C ALA A 131 -15.31 5.81 -6.02
N LEU A 132 -15.88 7.00 -5.82
CA LEU A 132 -15.42 8.27 -6.36
C LEU A 132 -14.92 9.15 -5.23
N TYR A 133 -13.79 9.82 -5.47
CA TYR A 133 -13.30 10.88 -4.60
C TYR A 133 -13.91 12.21 -5.04
N ILE A 134 -14.52 12.95 -4.10
CA ILE A 134 -15.07 14.29 -4.31
C ILE A 134 -14.03 15.30 -3.83
N PRO A 135 -13.38 16.07 -4.72
CA PRO A 135 -12.35 17.03 -4.32
C PRO A 135 -12.85 18.13 -3.38
N GLU A 136 -14.08 18.60 -3.56
CA GLU A 136 -14.65 19.72 -2.81
C GLU A 136 -14.88 19.39 -1.33
N THR A 137 -15.27 18.15 -1.04
CA THR A 137 -15.55 17.68 0.33
C THR A 137 -14.45 16.79 0.89
N SER A 138 -13.50 16.37 0.04
CA SER A 138 -12.47 15.38 0.37
C SER A 138 -13.04 14.02 0.82
N GLU A 139 -14.26 13.70 0.36
CA GLU A 139 -14.93 12.45 0.71
C GLU A 139 -14.78 11.39 -0.38
N VAL A 140 -14.77 10.12 0.05
CA VAL A 140 -14.84 8.96 -0.85
C VAL A 140 -16.23 8.37 -0.75
N ILE A 141 -16.99 8.41 -1.85
CA ILE A 141 -18.37 7.94 -1.89
C ILE A 141 -18.53 6.75 -2.84
N SER A 142 -19.38 5.79 -2.48
CA SER A 142 -19.65 4.64 -3.35
C SER A 142 -20.34 5.06 -4.65
N LEU A 143 -20.20 4.28 -5.71
CA LEU A 143 -20.89 4.55 -6.98
C LEU A 143 -22.41 4.64 -6.83
N ASN A 144 -23.00 3.80 -5.97
CA ASN A 144 -24.43 3.83 -5.70
C ASN A 144 -24.87 5.12 -5.01
N ASN A 145 -24.08 5.59 -4.03
CA ASN A 145 -24.37 6.84 -3.34
C ASN A 145 -24.17 8.04 -4.27
N ALA A 146 -23.15 8.01 -5.14
CA ALA A 146 -22.92 9.03 -6.15
C ALA A 146 -24.13 9.14 -7.11
N ALA A 147 -24.70 8.01 -7.52
CA ALA A 147 -25.89 7.99 -8.36
C ALA A 147 -27.14 8.53 -7.63
N GLN A 148 -27.33 8.17 -6.35
CA GLN A 148 -28.43 8.67 -5.53
C GLN A 148 -28.36 10.18 -5.28
N GLN A 149 -27.15 10.72 -5.12
CA GLN A 149 -26.91 12.15 -4.94
C GLN A 149 -26.92 12.94 -6.27
N GLY A 150 -27.10 12.25 -7.41
CA GLY A 150 -27.12 12.88 -8.73
C GLY A 150 -25.76 13.35 -9.24
N ILE A 151 -24.66 12.91 -8.61
CA ILE A 151 -23.28 13.23 -9.03
C ILE A 151 -22.95 12.50 -10.35
N ILE A 152 -23.47 11.28 -10.51
CA ILE A 152 -23.37 10.50 -11.75
C ILE A 152 -24.74 10.01 -12.19
N ASP A 153 -24.94 9.88 -13.50
CA ASP A 153 -26.16 9.30 -14.06
C ASP A 153 -26.11 7.76 -14.11
N SER A 154 -27.24 7.13 -14.45
CA SER A 154 -27.34 5.67 -14.54
C SER A 154 -26.45 5.06 -15.63
N LYS A 155 -26.11 5.84 -16.66
CA LYS A 155 -25.24 5.40 -17.75
C LYS A 155 -23.78 5.35 -17.28
N ILE A 156 -23.31 6.39 -16.59
CA ILE A 156 -21.98 6.49 -16.00
C ILE A 156 -21.81 5.43 -14.91
N LEU A 157 -22.83 5.21 -14.07
CA LEU A 157 -22.82 4.13 -13.07
C LEU A 157 -22.56 2.76 -13.72
N SER A 158 -23.27 2.45 -14.80
CA SER A 158 -23.10 1.20 -15.55
C SER A 158 -21.69 1.05 -16.13
N ILE A 159 -21.13 2.12 -16.70
CA ILE A 159 -19.77 2.11 -17.24
C ILE A 159 -18.74 1.88 -16.13
N LEU A 160 -18.77 2.69 -15.06
CA LEU A 160 -17.79 2.62 -13.97
C LEU A 160 -17.83 1.29 -13.23
N SER A 161 -19.02 0.72 -13.04
CA SER A 161 -19.20 -0.59 -12.38
C SER A 161 -18.63 -1.77 -13.18
N ASN A 162 -18.32 -1.57 -14.47
CA ASN A 162 -17.78 -2.59 -15.36
C ASN A 162 -16.31 -2.37 -15.72
N ILE A 163 -15.71 -1.24 -15.33
CA ILE A 163 -14.29 -0.97 -15.56
C ILE A 163 -13.46 -1.68 -14.49
N THR A 164 -12.57 -2.55 -14.94
CA THR A 164 -11.47 -3.10 -14.13
C THR A 164 -10.32 -2.12 -14.10
N LEU A 165 -9.71 -1.91 -12.93
CA LEU A 165 -8.59 -0.99 -12.81
C LEU A 165 -7.39 -1.44 -13.69
N PRO A 166 -6.86 -0.55 -14.55
CA PRO A 166 -5.76 -0.88 -15.45
C PRO A 166 -4.46 -1.13 -14.70
N ASP A 167 -3.53 -1.80 -15.37
CA ASP A 167 -2.22 -2.18 -14.83
C ASP A 167 -1.22 -1.03 -14.82
N GLU A 168 -1.39 -0.09 -15.73
CA GLU A 168 -0.65 1.15 -15.74
C GLU A 168 -1.63 2.28 -15.46
N LEU A 169 -1.32 3.14 -14.50
CA LEU A 169 -1.96 4.45 -14.44
C LEU A 169 -1.49 5.21 -15.70
N PRO A 170 -2.42 5.73 -16.54
CA PRO A 170 -2.00 6.52 -17.69
C PRO A 170 -1.20 7.72 -17.18
N ASN A 171 0.04 7.85 -17.66
CA ASN A 171 0.85 9.06 -17.42
C ASN A 171 0.05 10.29 -17.85
N GLY A 172 0.18 11.39 -17.10
CA GLY A 172 -0.57 12.64 -17.33
C GLY A 172 -0.48 13.23 -18.74
N ASP A 173 0.46 12.75 -19.56
CA ASP A 173 0.62 13.15 -20.96
C ASP A 173 -0.32 12.40 -21.93
N ASN A 174 -0.93 11.28 -21.50
CA ASN A 174 -1.80 10.42 -22.31
C ASN A 174 -3.26 10.35 -21.83
N VAL A 175 -3.69 11.28 -20.97
CA VAL A 175 -5.11 11.38 -20.59
C VAL A 175 -5.85 12.07 -21.75
N PRO A 176 -6.87 11.45 -22.37
CA PRO A 176 -7.59 12.02 -23.51
C PRO A 176 -8.43 13.26 -23.17
N PHE A 177 -8.41 13.70 -21.92
CA PHE A 177 -9.14 14.87 -21.44
C PHE A 177 -8.18 15.83 -20.74
N PRO A 178 -8.12 17.11 -21.15
CA PRO A 178 -7.33 18.10 -20.45
C PRO A 178 -7.93 18.31 -19.06
N LEU A 179 -7.22 17.91 -18.02
CA LEU A 179 -7.45 18.40 -16.66
C LEU A 179 -7.09 19.89 -16.66
N LYS A 180 -8.08 20.75 -16.94
CA LYS A 180 -7.91 22.19 -16.77
C LYS A 180 -7.66 22.45 -15.28
N ARG A 181 -6.49 23.04 -15.01
CA ARG A 181 -6.16 23.66 -13.72
C ARG A 181 -7.11 24.80 -13.40
#